data_AF-A0A914M2P0-F1
#
_entry.id   AF-A0A914M2P0-F1
#
_cell.length_a   1.000
_cell.length_b   1.000
_cell.length_c   1.000
_cell.angle_alpha   90.00
_cell.angle_beta   90.00
_cell.angle_gamma   90.00
#
_symmetry.space_group_name_H-M   'P 1'
#
loop_
_entity.id
_entity.type
_entity.pdbx_description
1 polymer ?
#
loop_
_entity_poly.entity_id
_entity_poly.type
_entity_poly.pdbx_seq_one_letter_code
_entity_poly.pdbx_strand_id
1 'polypeptide(L)'
;MSCNEDSYVITSDLITKWMELGLGNESLNAELTQIIDKHTGKNFPVILDDQRQAFVTFIFPNDFTAKMFEFERSLIIRLNFLRICLRDKSLGESNVLSSILPILLKITFLDGNNVKLQNSAKILLEANKCLVNFLFNSSVGRAHFKEEPFKLLISRISFVGPILKGKKELLFSNEDGGTFVYLNNWCQQELEELLLLDMKIVFVVSAQERQLQVTSFLTSKLKFMKLNISG
;
A
#
# COMPACT_ATOMS: atom_id res chain seq x y z
N MET A 1 -10.14 -27.14 -23.98
CA MET A 1 -10.29 -26.63 -22.61
C MET A 1 -9.27 -27.36 -21.75
N SER A 2 -8.07 -26.80 -21.58
CA SER A 2 -7.09 -27.34 -20.63
C SER A 2 -7.39 -26.73 -19.27
N CYS A 3 -7.86 -27.55 -18.33
CA CYS A 3 -7.83 -27.18 -16.92
C CYS A 3 -6.35 -27.00 -16.54
N ASN A 4 -5.94 -25.79 -16.20
CA ASN A 4 -4.65 -25.56 -15.56
C ASN A 4 -4.72 -26.19 -14.17
N GLU A 5 -4.02 -27.30 -13.96
CA GLU A 5 -3.94 -28.03 -12.68
C GLU A 5 -3.23 -27.23 -11.55
N ASP A 6 -2.74 -26.02 -11.84
CA ASP A 6 -1.90 -25.23 -10.91
C ASP A 6 -2.58 -23.98 -10.31
N SER A 7 -3.89 -23.75 -10.51
CA SER A 7 -4.56 -22.58 -9.93
C SER A 7 -5.10 -22.87 -8.52
N TYR A 8 -4.55 -22.22 -7.50
CA TYR A 8 -5.09 -22.26 -6.14
C TYR A 8 -6.34 -21.38 -6.04
N VAL A 9 -7.53 -22.00 -5.98
CA VAL A 9 -8.80 -21.27 -5.88
C VAL A 9 -9.16 -21.03 -4.41
N ILE A 10 -9.39 -19.77 -4.05
CA ILE A 10 -9.88 -19.38 -2.73
C ILE A 10 -11.40 -19.50 -2.71
N THR A 11 -11.93 -20.45 -1.93
CA THR A 11 -13.37 -20.71 -1.79
C THR A 11 -13.99 -19.97 -0.60
N SER A 12 -15.31 -19.85 -0.57
CA SER A 12 -16.08 -19.28 0.54
C SER A 12 -15.85 -20.01 1.86
N ASP A 13 -15.81 -21.34 1.82
CA ASP A 13 -15.60 -22.18 3.00
C ASP A 13 -14.23 -21.93 3.61
N LEU A 14 -13.22 -21.76 2.74
CA LEU A 14 -11.86 -21.46 3.17
C LEU A 14 -11.78 -20.07 3.82
N ILE A 15 -12.42 -19.06 3.23
CA ILE A 15 -12.49 -17.71 3.81
C ILE A 15 -13.21 -17.73 5.15
N THR A 16 -14.33 -18.46 5.25
CA THR A 16 -15.09 -18.61 6.50
C THR A 16 -14.24 -19.23 7.60
N LYS A 17 -13.56 -20.35 7.30
CA LYS A 17 -12.60 -20.98 8.21
C LYS A 17 -11.53 -19.99 8.68
N TRP A 18 -10.96 -19.21 7.77
CA TRP A 18 -9.93 -18.22 8.14
C TRP A 18 -10.47 -17.06 8.99
N MET A 19 -11.74 -16.67 8.77
CA MET A 19 -12.40 -15.67 9.60
C MET A 19 -12.66 -16.20 11.02
N GLU A 20 -13.07 -17.47 11.16
CA GLU A 20 -13.29 -18.12 12.47
C GLU A 20 -12.01 -18.24 13.29
N LEU A 21 -10.87 -18.51 12.66
CA LEU A 21 -9.56 -18.58 13.33
C LEU A 21 -9.14 -17.22 13.91
N GLY A 22 -9.58 -16.11 13.31
CA GLY A 22 -9.35 -14.76 13.81
C GLY A 22 -7.95 -14.18 13.57
N LEU A 23 -7.70 -13.00 14.14
CA LEU A 23 -6.40 -12.32 14.12
C LEU A 23 -5.45 -12.92 15.16
N GLY A 24 -4.14 -12.94 14.88
CA GLY A 24 -3.14 -13.49 15.80
C GLY A 24 -3.06 -15.02 15.86
N ASN A 25 -3.91 -15.73 15.11
CA ASN A 25 -3.91 -17.19 15.10
C ASN A 25 -2.70 -17.76 14.35
N GLU A 26 -1.86 -18.54 15.04
CA GLU A 26 -0.63 -19.08 14.48
C GLU A 26 -0.86 -20.16 13.41
N SER A 27 -1.93 -20.95 13.51
CA SER A 27 -2.28 -21.93 12.47
C SER A 27 -2.65 -21.24 11.17
N LEU A 28 -3.43 -20.16 11.25
CA LEU A 28 -3.77 -19.33 10.10
C LEU A 28 -2.52 -18.65 9.53
N ASN A 29 -1.69 -18.05 10.38
CA ASN A 29 -0.46 -17.38 9.96
C ASN A 29 0.46 -18.36 9.21
N ALA A 30 0.60 -19.60 9.70
CA ALA A 30 1.38 -20.65 9.05
C ALA A 30 0.79 -21.08 7.71
N GLU A 31 -0.53 -21.29 7.64
CA GLU A 31 -1.24 -21.65 6.41
C GLU A 31 -1.05 -20.57 5.33
N LEU A 32 -1.28 -19.29 5.67
CA LEU A 32 -1.08 -18.17 4.75
C LEU A 32 0.39 -18.06 4.30
N THR A 33 1.35 -18.24 5.21
CA THR A 33 2.78 -18.23 4.88
C THR A 33 3.12 -19.32 3.87
N GLN A 34 2.61 -20.54 4.06
CA GLN A 34 2.81 -21.63 3.10
C GLN A 34 2.21 -21.30 1.72
N ILE A 35 1.03 -20.65 1.68
CA ILE A 35 0.43 -20.23 0.41
C ILE A 35 1.30 -19.14 -0.25
N ILE A 36 1.79 -18.18 0.53
CA ILE A 36 2.68 -17.10 0.07
C ILE A 36 3.95 -17.68 -0.55
N ASP A 37 4.61 -18.61 0.13
CA ASP A 37 5.87 -19.21 -0.31
C ASP A 37 5.70 -20.02 -1.60
N LYS A 38 4.56 -20.70 -1.76
CA LYS A 38 4.21 -21.45 -2.98
C LYS A 38 3.91 -20.56 -4.18
N HIS A 39 3.46 -19.32 -3.98
CA HIS A 39 2.96 -18.43 -5.04
C HIS A 39 3.82 -17.17 -5.25
N THR A 40 5.13 -17.27 -5.06
CA THR A 40 6.06 -16.16 -5.30
C THR A 40 6.23 -15.82 -6.80
N GLY A 41 5.87 -16.76 -7.70
CA GLY A 41 6.09 -16.74 -9.15
C GLY A 41 4.88 -16.29 -10.01
N LYS A 42 4.59 -17.03 -11.11
CA LYS A 42 3.60 -16.68 -12.16
C LYS A 42 2.17 -17.17 -11.90
N ASN A 43 1.96 -18.05 -10.93
CA ASN A 43 0.64 -18.55 -10.55
C ASN A 43 0.19 -17.82 -9.29
N PHE A 44 -1.04 -17.31 -9.29
CA PHE A 44 -1.61 -16.55 -8.17
C PHE A 44 -2.91 -17.19 -7.71
N PRO A 45 -3.27 -17.04 -6.41
CA PRO A 45 -4.57 -17.45 -5.93
C PRO A 45 -5.69 -16.77 -6.72
N VAL A 46 -6.67 -17.56 -7.15
CA VAL A 46 -7.86 -17.07 -7.88
C VAL A 46 -8.99 -16.86 -6.89
N ILE A 47 -9.64 -15.70 -6.97
CA ILE A 47 -10.80 -15.34 -6.13
C ILE A 47 -11.99 -15.07 -7.04
N LEU A 48 -12.98 -15.94 -6.96
CA LEU A 48 -14.23 -15.80 -7.71
C LEU A 48 -15.00 -14.56 -7.27
N ASP A 49 -15.76 -13.96 -8.19
CA ASP A 49 -16.44 -12.67 -8.00
C ASP A 49 -17.31 -12.62 -6.75
N ASP A 50 -18.07 -13.69 -6.50
CA ASP A 50 -18.97 -13.87 -5.36
C ASP A 50 -18.22 -13.99 -4.01
N GLN A 51 -16.93 -14.32 -4.04
CA GLN A 51 -16.08 -14.46 -2.86
C GLN A 51 -15.29 -13.19 -2.49
N ARG A 52 -15.22 -12.21 -3.38
CA ARG A 52 -14.37 -11.03 -3.20
C ARG A 52 -14.73 -10.21 -1.98
N GLN A 53 -16.02 -10.10 -1.64
CA GLN A 53 -16.45 -9.31 -0.48
C GLN A 53 -16.03 -10.00 0.83
N ALA A 54 -16.26 -11.31 0.93
CA ALA A 54 -15.81 -12.11 2.06
C ALA A 54 -14.28 -12.06 2.20
N PHE A 55 -13.55 -12.12 1.08
CA PHE A 55 -12.10 -11.97 1.06
C PHE A 55 -11.65 -10.61 1.60
N VAL A 56 -12.28 -9.51 1.19
CA VAL A 56 -11.95 -8.17 1.73
C VAL A 56 -12.18 -8.12 3.24
N THR A 57 -13.32 -8.62 3.71
CA THR A 57 -13.64 -8.68 5.14
C THR A 57 -12.67 -9.57 5.91
N PHE A 58 -12.20 -10.65 5.29
CA PHE A 58 -11.13 -11.47 5.85
C PHE A 58 -9.83 -10.68 5.95
N ILE A 59 -9.34 -10.04 4.88
CA ILE A 59 -8.06 -9.31 4.93
C ILE A 59 -8.15 -8.14 5.93
N PHE A 60 -9.28 -7.43 5.93
CA PHE A 60 -9.54 -6.23 6.72
C PHE A 60 -10.87 -6.37 7.50
N PRO A 61 -10.87 -7.05 8.66
CA PRO A 61 -12.06 -7.19 9.49
C PRO A 61 -12.53 -5.82 10.03
N ASN A 62 -13.83 -5.69 10.31
CA ASN A 62 -14.50 -4.42 10.65
C ASN A 62 -13.89 -3.67 11.86
N ASP A 63 -13.14 -4.34 12.75
CA ASP A 63 -12.41 -3.75 13.88
C ASP A 63 -11.02 -3.19 13.50
N PHE A 64 -10.82 -2.87 12.22
CA PHE A 64 -9.55 -2.59 11.54
C PHE A 64 -8.60 -1.62 12.27
N THR A 65 -9.11 -0.63 13.01
CA THR A 65 -8.30 0.50 13.50
C THR A 65 -7.57 0.27 14.82
N ALA A 66 -7.96 -0.69 15.66
CA ALA A 66 -7.33 -0.90 16.97
C ALA A 66 -6.69 -2.29 17.11
N LYS A 67 -7.45 -3.34 16.75
CA LYS A 67 -7.01 -4.73 16.98
C LYS A 67 -5.97 -5.21 15.96
N MET A 68 -5.96 -4.72 14.72
CA MET A 68 -5.00 -5.21 13.72
C MET A 68 -3.55 -4.81 14.01
N PHE A 69 -3.33 -3.64 14.62
CA PHE A 69 -1.98 -3.18 14.96
C PHE A 69 -1.41 -3.90 16.20
N GLU A 70 -2.27 -4.41 17.08
CA GLU A 70 -1.88 -5.31 18.18
C GLU A 70 -1.25 -6.61 17.65
N PHE A 71 -1.72 -7.09 16.49
CA PHE A 71 -1.22 -8.30 15.83
C PHE A 71 -0.40 -7.98 14.57
N GLU A 72 0.65 -7.15 14.72
CA GLU A 72 1.52 -6.69 13.62
C GLU A 72 1.93 -7.83 12.67
N ARG A 73 2.42 -8.96 13.22
CA ARG A 73 2.87 -10.10 12.41
C ARG A 73 1.74 -10.66 11.52
N SER A 74 0.55 -10.85 12.08
CA SER A 74 -0.61 -11.34 11.31
C SER A 74 -1.03 -10.35 10.24
N LEU A 75 -0.98 -9.04 10.53
CA LEU A 75 -1.28 -8.02 9.53
C LEU A 75 -0.26 -8.04 8.38
N ILE A 76 1.04 -8.14 8.66
CA ILE A 76 2.08 -8.25 7.63
C ILE A 76 1.88 -9.48 6.75
N ILE A 77 1.53 -10.63 7.34
CA ILE A 77 1.25 -11.87 6.59
C ILE A 77 0.01 -11.68 5.69
N ARG A 78 -1.07 -11.09 6.22
CA ARG A 78 -2.29 -10.81 5.45
C ARG A 78 -2.06 -9.82 4.32
N LEU A 79 -1.26 -8.77 4.54
CA LEU A 79 -0.86 -7.84 3.48
C LEU A 79 0.00 -8.54 2.42
N ASN A 80 0.96 -9.38 2.81
CA ASN A 80 1.72 -10.19 1.84
C ASN A 80 0.81 -11.11 1.01
N PHE A 81 -0.18 -11.74 1.65
CA PHE A 81 -1.15 -12.57 0.96
C PHE A 81 -1.99 -11.75 -0.03
N LEU A 82 -2.53 -10.61 0.43
CA LEU A 82 -3.23 -9.65 -0.44
C LEU A 82 -2.35 -9.22 -1.62
N ARG A 83 -1.08 -8.90 -1.39
CA ARG A 83 -0.13 -8.47 -2.43
C ARG A 83 -0.02 -9.48 -3.55
N ILE A 84 0.01 -10.79 -3.22
CA ILE A 84 0.06 -11.87 -4.22
C ILE A 84 -1.25 -11.93 -4.99
N CYS A 85 -2.40 -11.89 -4.30
CA CYS A 85 -3.71 -11.90 -4.95
C CYS A 85 -3.87 -10.69 -5.91
N LEU A 86 -3.41 -9.50 -5.51
CA LEU A 86 -3.46 -8.27 -6.31
C LEU A 86 -2.60 -8.29 -7.59
N ARG A 87 -1.79 -9.35 -7.81
CA ARG A 87 -1.10 -9.55 -9.09
C ARG A 87 -2.05 -10.08 -10.17
N ASP A 88 -3.17 -10.69 -9.80
CA ASP A 88 -4.23 -11.04 -10.73
C ASP A 88 -4.97 -9.77 -11.19
N LYS A 89 -4.94 -9.51 -12.50
CA LYS A 89 -5.60 -8.37 -13.11
C LYS A 89 -7.13 -8.43 -12.95
N SER A 90 -7.72 -9.63 -12.98
CA SER A 90 -9.16 -9.82 -12.83
C SER A 90 -9.67 -9.32 -11.47
N LEU A 91 -8.80 -9.40 -10.47
CA LEU A 91 -9.05 -8.97 -9.12
C LEU A 91 -9.02 -7.43 -9.03
N GLY A 92 -7.99 -6.78 -9.60
CA GLY A 92 -7.82 -5.33 -9.54
C GLY A 92 -8.97 -4.51 -10.17
N GLU A 93 -9.68 -5.06 -11.16
CA GLU A 93 -10.78 -4.37 -11.85
C GLU A 93 -12.16 -4.57 -11.18
N SER A 94 -12.24 -5.37 -10.12
CA SER A 94 -13.50 -5.60 -9.39
C SER A 94 -13.98 -4.37 -8.62
N ASN A 95 -15.26 -4.01 -8.77
CA ASN A 95 -15.89 -2.96 -7.96
C ASN A 95 -15.80 -3.25 -6.46
N VAL A 96 -15.90 -4.52 -6.05
CA VAL A 96 -15.81 -4.93 -4.64
C VAL A 96 -14.45 -4.57 -4.03
N LEU A 97 -13.39 -4.60 -4.84
CA LEU A 97 -12.03 -4.37 -4.39
C LEU A 97 -11.62 -2.89 -4.45
N SER A 98 -12.48 -2.02 -4.99
CA SER A 98 -12.33 -0.58 -4.80
C SER A 98 -12.37 -0.19 -3.31
N SER A 99 -13.04 -0.98 -2.47
CA SER A 99 -13.08 -0.80 -1.01
C SER A 99 -11.72 -1.02 -0.32
N ILE A 100 -10.77 -1.72 -0.96
CA ILE A 100 -9.41 -1.91 -0.45
C ILE A 100 -8.61 -0.60 -0.51
N LEU A 101 -8.82 0.22 -1.53
CA LEU A 101 -8.00 1.41 -1.75
C LEU A 101 -8.06 2.38 -0.56
N PRO A 102 -9.23 2.81 -0.03
CA PRO A 102 -9.30 3.65 1.16
C PRO A 102 -8.55 3.08 2.37
N ILE A 103 -8.59 1.76 2.55
CA ILE A 103 -7.91 1.07 3.65
C ILE A 103 -6.39 1.14 3.47
N LEU A 104 -5.89 0.84 2.26
CA LEU A 104 -4.45 0.95 1.95
C LEU A 104 -3.96 2.39 2.07
N LEU A 105 -4.74 3.38 1.62
CA LEU A 105 -4.40 4.80 1.78
C LEU A 105 -4.27 5.19 3.25
N LYS A 106 -5.16 4.68 4.10
CA LYS A 106 -5.08 4.91 5.55
C LYS A 106 -3.85 4.27 6.19
N ILE A 107 -3.51 3.02 5.85
CA ILE A 107 -2.29 2.36 6.37
C ILE A 107 -1.03 3.10 5.93
N THR A 108 -1.04 3.57 4.68
CA THR A 108 0.10 4.25 4.06
C THR A 108 0.13 5.75 4.35
N PHE A 109 -0.80 6.30 5.13
CA PHE A 109 -0.89 7.75 5.43
C PHE A 109 -0.98 8.63 4.18
N LEU A 110 -1.70 8.15 3.18
CA LEU A 110 -2.00 8.84 1.93
C LEU A 110 -3.50 9.21 1.82
N ASP A 111 -4.27 9.12 2.92
CA ASP A 111 -5.70 9.49 2.97
C ASP A 111 -5.94 10.90 3.56
N GLY A 112 -4.89 11.61 3.96
CA GLY A 112 -4.98 12.96 4.55
C GLY A 112 -5.42 12.98 6.02
N ASN A 113 -5.83 11.84 6.58
CA ASN A 113 -6.14 11.76 8.00
C ASN A 113 -4.83 11.57 8.77
N ASN A 114 -4.46 12.59 9.55
CA ASN A 114 -3.38 12.49 10.53
C ASN A 114 -3.79 11.51 11.63
N VAL A 115 -3.61 10.22 11.39
CA VAL A 115 -3.87 9.22 12.41
C VAL A 115 -2.60 9.05 13.23
N LYS A 116 -2.75 9.19 14.55
CA LYS A 116 -1.86 8.84 15.66
C LYS A 116 -1.31 7.40 15.63
N LEU A 117 -1.45 6.72 14.50
CA LEU A 117 -0.94 5.41 14.22
C LEU A 117 0.57 5.53 13.98
N GLN A 118 1.36 5.26 15.01
CA GLN A 118 2.73 4.82 14.78
C GLN A 118 2.66 3.40 14.19
N ASN A 119 2.38 3.31 12.89
CA ASN A 119 2.46 2.02 12.21
C ASN A 119 3.94 1.61 12.14
N SER A 120 4.20 0.34 12.44
CA SER A 120 5.50 -0.27 12.14
C SER A 120 5.87 -0.01 10.68
N ALA A 121 7.14 0.31 10.44
CA ALA A 121 7.66 0.51 9.09
C ALA A 121 7.33 -0.66 8.18
N LYS A 122 7.39 -1.89 8.71
CA LYS A 122 7.10 -3.12 7.98
C LYS A 122 5.66 -3.16 7.46
N ILE A 123 4.69 -2.74 8.27
CA ILE A 123 3.27 -2.70 7.87
C ILE A 123 3.08 -1.71 6.71
N LEU A 124 3.65 -0.50 6.85
CA LEU A 124 3.52 0.54 5.83
C LEU A 124 4.18 0.10 4.52
N LEU A 125 5.40 -0.43 4.57
CA LEU A 125 6.13 -0.90 3.41
C LEU A 125 5.36 -2.02 2.69
N GLU A 126 4.78 -2.97 3.43
CA GLU A 126 3.99 -4.04 2.82
C GLU A 126 2.67 -3.52 2.22
N ALA A 127 1.99 -2.58 2.88
CA ALA A 127 0.81 -1.93 2.33
C ALA A 127 1.13 -1.12 1.05
N ASN A 128 2.28 -0.43 1.00
CA ASN A 128 2.76 0.25 -0.21
C ASN A 128 3.01 -0.76 -1.35
N LYS A 129 3.52 -1.95 -1.08
CA LYS A 129 3.67 -3.01 -2.09
C LYS A 129 2.31 -3.50 -2.61
N CYS A 130 1.32 -3.67 -1.74
CA CYS A 130 -0.07 -3.94 -2.15
C CYS A 130 -0.60 -2.82 -3.04
N LEU A 131 -0.39 -1.57 -2.64
CA LEU A 131 -0.87 -0.38 -3.35
C LEU A 131 -0.26 -0.29 -4.76
N VAL A 132 1.05 -0.58 -4.93
CA VAL A 132 1.70 -0.66 -6.25
C VAL A 132 0.99 -1.68 -7.15
N ASN A 133 0.77 -2.92 -6.66
CA ASN A 133 0.12 -3.96 -7.46
C ASN A 133 -1.33 -3.60 -7.80
N PHE A 134 -2.08 -3.08 -6.82
CA PHE A 134 -3.44 -2.63 -7.02
C PHE A 134 -3.51 -1.53 -8.08
N LEU A 135 -2.71 -0.47 -7.95
CA LEU A 135 -2.70 0.63 -8.91
C LEU A 135 -2.15 0.22 -10.27
N PHE A 136 -1.28 -0.78 -10.36
CA PHE A 136 -0.81 -1.30 -11.64
C PHE A 136 -1.94 -2.02 -12.39
N ASN A 137 -2.72 -2.82 -11.67
CA ASN A 137 -3.77 -3.67 -12.24
C ASN A 137 -5.18 -3.05 -12.25
N SER A 138 -5.42 -1.90 -11.59
CA SER A 138 -6.74 -1.28 -11.45
C SER A 138 -6.79 0.12 -12.07
N SER A 139 -7.49 0.27 -13.20
CA SER A 139 -7.78 1.59 -13.80
C SER A 139 -8.66 2.44 -12.89
N VAL A 140 -9.68 1.82 -12.28
CA VAL A 140 -10.56 2.45 -11.30
C VAL A 140 -9.75 2.93 -10.09
N GLY A 141 -8.82 2.11 -9.61
CA GLY A 141 -7.91 2.47 -8.52
C GLY A 141 -7.07 3.71 -8.84
N ARG A 142 -6.49 3.78 -10.05
CA ARG A 142 -5.74 4.97 -10.52
C ARG A 142 -6.62 6.20 -10.65
N ALA A 143 -7.87 6.05 -11.08
CA ALA A 143 -8.83 7.16 -11.16
C ALA A 143 -9.15 7.75 -9.77
N HIS A 144 -9.23 6.91 -8.74
CA HIS A 144 -9.44 7.35 -7.35
C HIS A 144 -8.17 7.83 -6.65
N PHE A 145 -6.99 7.36 -7.08
CA PHE A 145 -5.68 7.86 -6.64
C PHE A 145 -5.35 9.20 -7.35
N LYS A 146 -6.27 10.17 -7.27
CA LYS A 146 -6.10 11.51 -7.83
C LYS A 146 -6.20 12.55 -6.72
N GLU A 147 -5.63 13.72 -6.98
CA GLU A 147 -5.66 14.88 -6.08
C GLU A 147 -4.88 14.64 -4.76
N GLU A 148 -5.56 14.33 -3.66
CA GLU A 148 -4.99 14.38 -2.31
C GLU A 148 -3.96 13.25 -2.05
N PRO A 149 -4.24 11.96 -2.33
CA PRO A 149 -3.25 10.90 -2.15
C PRO A 149 -1.98 11.12 -2.96
N PHE A 150 -2.12 11.66 -4.17
CA PHE A 150 -0.96 11.98 -5.02
C PHE A 150 -0.14 13.15 -4.46
N LYS A 151 -0.78 14.22 -3.97
CA LYS A 151 -0.09 15.35 -3.32
C LYS A 151 0.66 14.91 -2.06
N LEU A 152 0.06 14.04 -1.25
CA LEU A 152 0.68 13.48 -0.05
C LEU A 152 1.87 12.61 -0.39
N LEU A 153 1.77 11.78 -1.43
CA LEU A 153 2.88 10.96 -1.93
C LEU A 153 4.08 11.81 -2.35
N ILE A 154 3.85 12.87 -3.14
CA ILE A 154 4.91 13.80 -3.56
C ILE A 154 5.52 14.54 -2.36
N SER A 155 4.70 14.88 -1.37
CA SER A 155 5.15 15.50 -0.12
C SER A 155 6.03 14.54 0.69
N ARG A 156 5.65 13.26 0.80
CA ARG A 156 6.45 12.23 1.47
C ARG A 156 7.79 12.00 0.78
N ILE A 157 7.82 11.89 -0.55
CA ILE A 157 9.07 11.80 -1.33
C ILE A 157 9.97 13.02 -1.05
N SER A 158 9.38 14.21 -1.04
CA SER A 158 10.11 15.46 -0.76
C SER A 158 10.67 15.51 0.67
N PHE A 159 10.01 14.83 1.61
CA PHE A 159 10.43 14.72 3.01
C PHE A 159 11.57 13.69 3.18
N VAL A 160 11.47 12.52 2.54
CA VAL A 160 12.45 11.42 2.69
C VAL A 160 13.79 11.74 2.00
N GLY A 161 13.76 12.37 0.82
CA GLY A 161 14.96 12.63 0.03
C GLY A 161 16.08 13.38 0.78
N PRO A 162 15.79 14.48 1.50
CA PRO A 162 16.77 15.18 2.33
C PRO A 162 17.31 14.35 3.51
N ILE A 163 16.47 13.54 4.15
CA ILE A 163 16.87 12.67 5.28
C ILE A 163 17.97 11.69 4.82
N LEU A 164 17.75 11.04 3.68
CA LEU A 164 18.72 10.10 3.09
C LEU A 164 20.03 10.77 2.65
N LYS A 165 20.01 12.08 2.39
CA LYS A 165 21.22 12.87 2.06
C LYS A 165 21.93 13.44 3.29
N GLY A 166 21.53 13.04 4.50
CA GLY A 166 22.10 13.53 5.76
C GLY A 166 21.69 14.97 6.10
N LYS A 167 20.71 15.57 5.42
CA LYS A 167 20.27 16.96 5.62
C LYS A 167 19.09 17.05 6.61
N LYS A 168 19.23 16.44 7.79
CA LYS A 168 18.14 16.34 8.79
C LYS A 168 17.76 17.69 9.44
N GLU A 169 18.71 18.61 9.59
CA GLU A 169 18.57 19.74 10.53
C GLU A 169 17.98 21.03 9.96
N LEU A 170 17.90 21.20 8.62
CA LEU A 170 17.63 22.51 8.00
C LEU A 170 16.23 22.68 7.37
N LEU A 171 15.41 21.64 7.27
CA LEU A 171 14.15 21.70 6.48
C LEU A 171 12.86 21.43 7.25
N PHE A 172 12.94 21.04 8.51
CA PHE A 172 11.78 20.65 9.31
C PHE A 172 11.74 21.50 10.59
N SER A 173 11.43 22.79 10.44
CA SER A 173 11.06 23.63 11.58
C SER A 173 9.88 22.96 12.28
N ASN A 174 10.09 22.56 13.54
CA ASN A 174 9.20 21.76 14.38
C ASN A 174 7.86 22.44 14.75
N GLU A 175 7.44 23.49 14.04
CA GLU A 175 6.32 24.32 14.47
C GLU A 175 4.93 23.69 14.21
N ASP A 176 4.81 22.69 13.33
CA ASP A 176 3.50 22.11 12.95
C ASP A 176 3.39 20.57 13.06
N GLY A 177 4.26 19.89 13.82
CA GLY A 177 4.08 18.44 14.10
C GLY A 177 3.82 17.58 12.85
N GLY A 178 4.54 17.87 11.76
CA GLY A 178 4.15 17.52 10.39
C GLY A 178 3.77 16.06 10.13
N THR A 179 2.92 15.86 9.11
CA THR A 179 2.33 14.57 8.69
C THR A 179 3.32 13.40 8.54
N PHE A 180 4.61 13.66 8.29
CA PHE A 180 5.64 12.63 8.06
C PHE A 180 6.76 12.58 9.11
N VAL A 181 6.60 13.27 10.26
CA VAL A 181 7.64 13.32 11.32
C VAL A 181 8.04 11.94 11.84
N TYR A 182 7.14 10.96 11.80
CA TYR A 182 7.42 9.58 12.21
C TYR A 182 8.58 8.93 11.42
N LEU A 183 8.85 9.38 10.19
CA LEU A 183 9.93 8.86 9.34
C LEU A 183 11.33 9.21 9.87
N ASN A 184 11.45 10.18 10.77
CA ASN A 184 12.74 10.53 11.39
C ASN A 184 13.31 9.40 12.25
N ASN A 185 12.45 8.49 12.71
CA ASN A 185 12.80 7.35 13.57
C ASN A 185 13.11 6.08 12.79
N TRP A 186 12.95 6.08 11.47
CA TRP A 186 13.20 4.91 10.62
C TRP A 186 14.68 4.79 10.28
N CYS A 187 15.14 3.56 10.08
CA CYS A 187 16.51 3.33 9.63
C CYS A 187 16.67 3.66 8.13
N GLN A 188 17.92 3.83 7.69
CA GLN A 188 18.22 4.20 6.30
C GLN A 188 17.63 3.21 5.28
N GLN A 189 17.73 1.90 5.56
CA GLN A 189 17.20 0.86 4.66
C GLN A 189 15.68 0.95 4.47
N GLU A 190 14.93 1.21 5.54
CA GLU A 190 13.47 1.37 5.49
C GLU A 190 13.07 2.62 4.69
N LEU A 191 13.82 3.71 4.86
CA LEU A 191 13.60 4.95 4.12
C LEU A 191 13.92 4.80 2.63
N GLU A 192 14.98 4.08 2.28
CA GLU A 192 15.33 3.76 0.89
C GLU A 192 14.26 2.88 0.23
N GLU A 193 13.77 1.85 0.94
CA GLU A 193 12.68 1.00 0.45
C GLU A 193 11.39 1.80 0.27
N LEU A 194 11.04 2.66 1.23
CA LEU A 194 9.89 3.55 1.14
C LEU A 194 9.99 4.46 -0.08
N LEU A 195 11.14 5.13 -0.26
CA LEU A 195 11.36 6.02 -1.41
C LEU A 195 11.21 5.27 -2.73
N LEU A 196 11.76 4.05 -2.83
CA LEU A 196 11.61 3.22 -4.02
C LEU A 196 10.16 2.86 -4.31
N LEU A 197 9.39 2.47 -3.29
CA LEU A 197 7.96 2.15 -3.42
C LEU A 197 7.15 3.38 -3.82
N ASP A 198 7.42 4.53 -3.21
CA ASP A 198 6.74 5.79 -3.54
C ASP A 198 6.99 6.19 -4.99
N MET A 199 8.24 6.09 -5.45
CA MET A 199 8.60 6.36 -6.84
C MET A 199 7.94 5.37 -7.81
N LYS A 200 7.78 4.10 -7.44
CA LYS A 200 7.01 3.12 -8.22
C LYS A 200 5.54 3.50 -8.30
N ILE A 201 4.93 3.93 -7.19
CA ILE A 201 3.55 4.42 -7.20
C ILE A 201 3.44 5.61 -8.16
N VAL A 202 4.28 6.64 -8.01
CA VAL A 202 4.31 7.80 -8.91
C VAL A 202 4.42 7.37 -10.37
N PHE A 203 5.33 6.46 -10.69
CA PHE A 203 5.49 5.94 -12.05
C PHE A 203 4.19 5.30 -12.56
N VAL A 204 3.57 4.41 -11.78
CA VAL A 204 2.33 3.72 -12.17
C VAL A 204 1.17 4.68 -12.41
N VAL A 205 0.93 5.64 -11.50
CA VAL A 205 -0.19 6.57 -11.67
C VAL A 205 0.07 7.61 -12.75
N SER A 206 1.30 8.12 -12.86
CA SER A 206 1.62 9.17 -13.85
C SER A 206 1.74 8.61 -15.28
N ALA A 207 2.23 7.38 -15.48
CA ALA A 207 2.40 6.82 -16.82
C ALA A 207 1.10 6.72 -17.62
N GLN A 208 -0.05 6.67 -16.96
CA GLN A 208 -1.35 6.47 -17.60
C GLN A 208 -2.29 7.68 -17.51
N GLU A 209 -1.85 8.78 -16.90
CA GLU A 209 -2.68 9.96 -16.64
C GLU A 209 -1.93 11.24 -17.00
N ARG A 210 -2.17 11.76 -18.21
CA ARG A 210 -1.51 12.97 -18.74
C ARG A 210 -1.61 14.17 -17.81
N GLN A 211 -2.72 14.32 -17.09
CA GLN A 211 -2.93 15.44 -16.17
C GLN A 211 -2.04 15.35 -14.91
N LEU A 212 -1.74 14.13 -14.44
CA LEU A 212 -0.80 13.91 -13.33
C LEU A 212 0.65 14.13 -13.77
N GLN A 213 0.99 13.80 -15.03
CA GLN A 213 2.31 14.13 -15.61
C GLN A 213 2.53 15.63 -15.65
N VAL A 214 1.53 16.40 -16.11
CA VAL A 214 1.58 17.87 -16.14
C VAL A 214 1.68 18.45 -14.73
N THR A 215 0.90 17.94 -13.78
CA THR A 215 0.96 18.37 -12.38
C THR A 215 2.35 18.14 -11.78
N SER A 216 2.91 16.93 -11.97
CA SER A 216 4.26 16.58 -11.48
C SER A 216 5.35 17.48 -12.08
N PHE A 217 5.24 17.76 -13.38
CA PHE A 217 6.16 18.65 -14.09
C PHE A 217 6.05 20.11 -13.59
N LEU A 218 4.84 20.61 -13.37
CA LEU A 218 4.63 21.98 -12.89
C LEU A 218 5.09 22.15 -11.43
N THR A 219 4.82 21.18 -10.55
CA THR A 219 5.26 21.23 -9.14
C THR A 219 6.78 21.17 -9.03
N SER A 220 7.46 20.38 -9.87
CA SER A 220 8.93 20.34 -9.91
C SER A 220 9.53 21.65 -10.46
N LYS A 221 8.92 22.25 -11.49
CA LYS A 221 9.37 23.52 -12.07
C LYS A 221 9.20 24.71 -11.11
N LEU A 222 8.11 24.76 -10.36
CA LEU A 222 7.86 25.81 -9.35
C LEU A 222 8.86 25.77 -8.18
N LYS A 223 9.29 24.57 -7.75
CA LYS A 223 10.37 24.44 -6.75
C LYS A 223 11.73 24.92 -7.27
N PHE A 224 12.05 24.63 -8.53
CA PHE A 224 13.28 25.13 -9.17
C PHE A 224 13.29 26.66 -9.34
N MET A 225 12.16 27.27 -9.71
CA MET A 225 12.07 28.73 -9.84
C MET A 225 12.16 29.45 -8.50
N LYS A 226 11.60 28.90 -7.42
CA LYS A 226 11.75 29.51 -6.08
C LYS A 226 13.19 29.49 -5.57
N LEU A 227 13.97 28.45 -5.89
CA LEU A 227 15.39 28.36 -5.52
C LEU A 227 16.29 29.34 -6.28
N ASN A 228 15.90 29.76 -7.49
CA ASN A 228 16.67 30.71 -8.31
C ASN A 228 16.34 32.19 -8.07
N ILE A 229 15.33 32.49 -7.24
CA ILE A 229 14.95 33.87 -6.88
C ILE A 229 15.44 34.20 -5.45
N SER A 230 15.92 33.20 -4.70
CA SER A 230 16.37 33.35 -3.30
C SER A 230 17.88 33.10 -3.10
N GLY A 231 18.66 33.03 -4.18
CA GLY A 231 20.13 33.10 -4.18
C GLY A 231 20.59 34.31 -4.99
#